data_AF-A0A9X2MJ52-F1
#
_entry.id   AF-A0A9X2MJ52-F1
#
_cell.length_a   1.000
_cell.length_b   1.000
_cell.length_c   1.000
_cell.angle_alpha   90.00
_cell.angle_beta   90.00
_cell.angle_gamma   90.00
#
_symmetry.space_group_name_H-M   'P 1'
#
loop_
_entity.id
_entity.type
_entity.pdbx_description
1 polymer ?
#
loop_
_entity_poly.entity_id
_entity_poly.type
_entity_poly.pdbx_seq_one_letter_code
_entity_poly.pdbx_strand_id
1 'polypeptide(L)' 'MMGKFKEKLGEEINIGSISNDELMAALDQIGRDLIYNYFLYGEDVSHEVFIENLKRYLELNKYF' A
#
# COMPACT_ATOMS: atom_id res chain seq x y z
N MET A 1 -3.14 -16.68 0.67
CA MET A 1 -3.10 -15.68 -0.43
C MET A 1 -2.26 -14.48 -0.04
N MET A 2 -2.50 -13.86 1.13
CA MET A 2 -1.73 -12.70 1.63
C MET A 2 -0.22 -12.93 1.82
N GLY A 3 0.22 -14.13 2.23
CA GLY A 3 1.65 -14.42 2.44
C GLY A 3 2.51 -14.27 1.17
N LYS A 4 2.05 -14.81 0.03
CA LYS A 4 2.77 -14.67 -1.26
C LYS A 4 2.78 -13.24 -1.78
N PHE A 5 1.70 -12.50 -1.53
CA PHE A 5 1.61 -11.10 -1.90
C PHE A 5 2.59 -10.24 -1.08
N LYS A 6 2.68 -10.52 0.23
CA LYS A 6 3.65 -9.88 1.12
C LYS A 6 5.10 -10.22 0.75
N GLU A 7 5.39 -11.47 0.40
CA GLU A 7 6.71 -11.84 -0.14
C GLU A 7 7.06 -11.02 -1.38
N LYS A 8 6.12 -10.92 -2.33
CA LYS A 8 6.33 -10.17 -3.56
C LYS A 8 6.55 -8.67 -3.32
N LEU A 9 5.71 -8.06 -2.49
CA LEU A 9 5.89 -6.67 -2.07
C LEU A 9 7.22 -6.46 -1.31
N GLY A 10 7.64 -7.46 -0.54
CA GLY A 10 8.91 -7.48 0.18
C GLY A 10 10.15 -7.29 -0.70
N GLU A 11 10.05 -7.57 -2.01
CA GLU A 11 11.10 -7.31 -3.00
C GLU A 11 11.26 -5.81 -3.31
N GLU A 12 10.21 -5.00 -3.10
CA GLU A 12 10.14 -3.57 -3.47
C GLU A 12 10.10 -2.64 -2.23
N ILE A 13 9.63 -3.16 -1.10
CA ILE A 13 9.44 -2.45 0.17
C ILE A 13 9.85 -3.29 1.37
N ASN A 14 10.54 -2.66 2.33
CA ASN A 14 10.93 -3.33 3.58
C ASN A 14 9.73 -3.46 4.54
N ILE A 15 8.95 -4.53 4.36
CA ILE A 15 7.74 -4.85 5.13
C ILE A 15 7.87 -6.12 5.98
N GLY A 16 9.10 -6.66 6.14
CA GLY A 16 9.34 -7.91 6.85
C GLY A 16 8.87 -7.90 8.31
N SER A 17 8.93 -6.72 8.95
CA SER A 17 8.49 -6.51 10.34
C SER A 17 7.00 -6.15 10.48
N ILE A 18 6.29 -5.90 9.38
CA ILE A 18 4.89 -5.44 9.39
C ILE A 18 4.00 -6.68 9.48
N SER A 19 3.02 -6.71 10.37
CA SER A 19 2.07 -7.80 10.46
C SER A 19 1.17 -7.87 9.22
N ASN A 20 0.51 -9.01 9.00
CA ASN A 20 -0.40 -9.12 7.85
C ASN A 20 -1.63 -8.22 8.00
N ASP A 21 -2.07 -7.95 9.24
CA ASP A 21 -3.24 -7.12 9.51
C ASP A 21 -2.94 -5.64 9.27
N GLU A 22 -1.77 -5.15 9.69
CA GLU A 22 -1.30 -3.80 9.37
C GLU A 22 -1.14 -3.60 7.86
N LEU A 23 -0.58 -4.61 7.18
CA LEU A 23 -0.43 -4.57 5.73
C LEU A 23 -1.81 -4.53 5.04
N MET A 24 -2.78 -5.33 5.49
CA MET A 24 -4.14 -5.27 4.95
C MET A 24 -4.79 -3.92 5.18
N ALA A 25 -4.68 -3.35 6.37
CA ALA A 25 -5.24 -2.03 6.67
C ALA A 25 -4.64 -0.93 5.77
N ALA A 26 -3.32 -0.99 5.53
CA ALA A 26 -2.65 -0.07 4.63
C ALA A 26 -3.14 -0.21 3.17
N LEU A 27 -3.23 -1.44 2.68
CA LEU A 27 -3.70 -1.72 1.33
C LEU A 27 -5.16 -1.28 1.13
N ASP A 28 -6.02 -1.49 2.12
CA ASP A 28 -7.41 -1.05 2.07
C ASP A 28 -7.51 0.48 1.99
N GLN A 29 -6.70 1.20 2.78
CA GLN A 29 -6.70 2.66 2.76
C GLN A 29 -6.22 3.19 1.41
N ILE A 30 -5.08 2.70 0.92
CA ILE A 30 -4.51 3.15 -0.36
C ILE A 30 -5.41 2.75 -1.51
N GLY A 31 -5.93 1.52 -1.52
CA GLY A 31 -6.85 1.06 -2.56
C GLY A 31 -8.08 1.97 -2.68
N ARG A 32 -8.62 2.46 -1.56
CA ARG A 32 -9.71 3.46 -1.57
C ARG A 32 -9.26 4.78 -2.15
N ASP A 33 -8.08 5.28 -1.78
CA ASP A 33 -7.54 6.54 -2.30
C ASP A 33 -7.30 6.47 -3.82
N LEU A 34 -6.79 5.33 -4.33
CA LEU A 34 -6.64 5.09 -5.77
C LEU A 34 -7.99 5.13 -6.49
N ILE A 35 -8.97 4.43 -5.94
CA ILE A 35 -10.34 4.39 -6.48
C ILE A 35 -10.94 5.80 -6.50
N TYR A 36 -10.78 6.58 -5.43
CA TYR A 36 -11.29 7.95 -5.37
C TYR A 36 -10.59 8.87 -6.36
N ASN A 37 -9.27 8.76 -6.53
CA ASN A 37 -8.53 9.55 -7.52
C ASN A 37 -9.04 9.28 -8.93
N TYR A 38 -9.23 8.00 -9.28
CA TYR A 38 -9.81 7.64 -10.57
C TYR A 38 -11.23 8.17 -10.74
N PHE A 39 -12.10 7.99 -9.75
CA PHE A 39 -13.50 8.43 -9.85
C PHE A 39 -13.66 9.95 -9.91
N LEU A 40 -12.86 10.70 -9.16
CA LEU A 40 -12.99 12.15 -9.04
C LEU A 40 -12.25 12.90 -10.15
N TYR A 41 -11.10 12.37 -10.60
CA TYR A 41 -10.20 13.09 -11.49
C TYR A 41 -9.96 12.38 -12.82
N GLY A 42 -10.43 11.13 -12.99
CA GLY A 42 -10.18 10.34 -14.19
C GLY A 42 -8.71 9.94 -14.37
N GLU A 43 -7.91 10.06 -13.31
CA GLU A 43 -6.48 9.77 -13.34
C GLU A 43 -6.24 8.33 -12.88
N ASP A 44 -5.70 7.52 -13.79
CA ASP A 44 -5.13 6.24 -13.42
C ASP A 44 -3.84 6.44 -12.62
N VAL A 45 -3.67 5.65 -11.56
CA VAL A 45 -2.46 5.69 -10.74
C VAL A 45 -1.50 4.61 -11.22
N SER A 46 -0.27 5.01 -11.55
CA SER A 46 0.77 4.07 -11.95
C SER A 46 1.20 3.18 -10.77
N HIS A 47 1.77 2.02 -11.08
CA HIS A 47 2.35 1.11 -10.09
C HIS A 47 3.38 1.82 -9.18
N GLU A 48 4.21 2.69 -9.77
CA GLU A 48 5.23 3.44 -9.02
C GLU A 48 4.59 4.35 -7.96
N VAL A 49 3.54 5.11 -8.33
CA VAL A 49 2.83 5.99 -7.40
C VAL A 49 2.11 5.18 -6.32
N PHE A 50 1.55 4.03 -6.66
CA PHE A 50 0.98 3.11 -5.68
C PHE A 50 2.02 2.67 -4.63
N ILE A 51 3.20 2.24 -5.08
CA ILE A 51 4.27 1.79 -4.18
C ILE A 51 4.77 2.95 -3.29
N GLU A 52 4.90 4.16 -3.83
CA GLU A 52 5.28 5.33 -3.02
C GLU A 52 4.25 5.67 -1.95
N ASN A 53 2.96 5.68 -2.29
CA ASN A 53 1.90 5.93 -1.32
C ASN A 53 1.86 4.84 -0.24
N LEU A 54 2.09 3.59 -0.62
CA LEU A 54 2.22 2.48 0.32
C LEU A 54 3.39 2.62 1.27
N LYS A 55 4.57 3.00 0.78
CA LYS A 55 5.73 3.33 1.62
C LYS A 55 5.38 4.41 2.64
N ARG A 56 4.82 5.53 2.18
CA ARG A 56 4.48 6.68 3.04
C ARG A 56 3.49 6.29 4.13
N TYR A 57 2.44 5.55 3.78
CA TYR A 57 1.43 5.13 4.76
C TYR A 57 2.02 4.22 5.84
N LEU A 58 2.83 3.23 5.44
CA LEU A 58 3.48 2.30 6.36
C LEU A 58 4.54 2.99 7.24
N GLU A 59 5.26 3.97 6.71
CA GLU A 59 6.20 4.79 7.48
C GLU A 59 5.49 5.70 8.48
N LEU A 60 4.39 6.33 8.10
CA LEU A 60 3.60 7.18 9.00
C LEU A 60 2.96 6.37 10.13
N ASN A 61 2.53 5.14 9.86
CA ASN A 61 1.95 4.25 10.88
C ASN A 61 2.99 3.55 11.77
N LYS A 62 4.30 3.61 11.46
CA LYS A 62 5.35 3.10 12.37
C LYS A 62 5.46 3.91 13.68
N TYR A 63 4.88 5.11 13.73
CA TYR A 63 5.00 6.05 14.84
C TYR A 63 3.71 6.20 15.67
N PHE A 64 2.68 5.39 15.39
CA PHE A 64 1.47 5.26 16.19
C PHE A 64 1.45 3.91 16.90
#